data_AF-A0A1X3CYL9-F1
#
_entry.id   AF-A0A1X3CYL9-F1
#
_cell.length_a   1.000
_cell.length_b   1.000
_cell.length_c   1.000
_cell.angle_alpha   90.00
_cell.angle_beta   90.00
_cell.angle_gamma   90.00
#
_symmetry.space_group_name_H-M   'P 1'
#
loop_
_entity.id
_entity.type
_entity.pdbx_description
1 polymer ?
#
loop_
_entity_poly.entity_id
_entity_poly.type
_entity_poly.pdbx_seq_one_letter_code
_entity_poly.pdbx_strand_id
1 'polypeptide(L)'
;MKRIFLFLLTNIAVLVVISIILSILGVSSNPNDMVSLLIYSAVIGFTGSIISLLMSKTIAKRSVGAEVITQPHNETEAWLLQTVANQAAQWNLKMPEVAIY
;
A
#
# COMPACT_ATOMS: atom_id res chain seq x y z
N MET A 1 12.97 -25.53 12.08
CA MET A 1 11.63 -26.09 11.74
C MET A 1 10.56 -25.02 11.53
N LYS A 2 10.18 -24.19 12.52
CA LYS A 2 9.09 -23.19 12.38
C LYS A 2 9.27 -22.20 11.21
N ARG A 3 10.48 -21.68 10.98
CA ARG A 3 10.78 -20.74 9.88
C ARG A 3 10.57 -21.34 8.49
N ILE A 4 10.99 -22.60 8.29
CA ILE A 4 10.83 -23.32 7.01
C ILE A 4 9.35 -23.62 6.75
N PHE A 5 8.63 -24.05 7.79
CA PHE A 5 7.18 -24.29 7.67
C PHE A 5 6.42 -23.02 7.30
N LEU A 6 6.67 -21.91 8.00
CA LEU A 6 6.04 -20.62 7.70
C LEU A 6 6.40 -20.13 6.29
N PHE A 7 7.67 -20.26 5.87
CA PHE A 7 8.10 -19.92 4.52
C PHE A 7 7.30 -20.70 3.46
N LEU A 8 7.21 -22.03 3.59
CA LEU A 8 6.47 -22.87 2.63
C LEU A 8 4.98 -22.52 2.62
N LEU A 9 4.39 -22.36 3.81
CA LEU A 9 2.98 -22.00 3.95
C LEU A 9 2.67 -20.67 3.26
N THR A 10 3.51 -19.65 3.45
CA THR A 10 3.34 -18.35 2.81
C THR A 10 3.47 -18.44 1.29
N ASN A 11 4.44 -19.20 0.77
CA ASN A 11 4.58 -19.38 -0.68
C ASN A 11 3.36 -20.09 -1.28
N ILE A 12 2.86 -21.15 -0.64
CA ILE A 12 1.65 -21.86 -1.09
C ILE A 12 0.44 -20.92 -1.04
N ALA A 13 0.29 -20.14 0.04
CA ALA A 13 -0.81 -19.18 0.17
C ALA A 13 -0.78 -18.13 -0.96
N VAL A 14 0.40 -17.62 -1.32
CA VAL A 14 0.57 -16.68 -2.44
C VAL A 14 0.13 -17.32 -3.76
N LEU A 15 0.57 -18.55 -4.04
CA LEU A 15 0.16 -19.27 -5.26
C LEU A 15 -1.36 -19.44 -5.32
N VAL A 16 -1.99 -19.85 -4.21
CA VAL A 16 -3.45 -20.01 -4.13
C VAL A 16 -4.18 -18.70 -4.42
N VAL A 17 -3.75 -17.59 -3.81
CA VAL A 17 -4.36 -16.28 -4.02
C VAL A 17 -4.24 -15.84 -5.48
N ILE A 18 -3.07 -15.99 -6.09
CA ILE A 18 -2.84 -15.67 -7.51
C ILE A 18 -3.77 -16.53 -8.40
N SER A 19 -3.85 -17.83 -8.14
CA SER A 19 -4.73 -18.73 -8.90
C SER A 19 -6.21 -18.34 -8.80
N ILE A 20 -6.69 -17.95 -7.61
CA ILE A 20 -8.07 -17.49 -7.41
C ILE A 20 -8.33 -16.22 -8.21
N ILE A 21 -7.43 -15.22 -8.12
CA ILE A 21 -7.57 -13.95 -8.84
C ILE A 21 -7.67 -14.19 -10.36
N LEU A 22 -6.77 -15.01 -10.90
CA LEU A 22 -6.75 -15.31 -12.33
C LEU A 22 -7.96 -16.14 -12.79
N SER A 23 -8.44 -17.05 -11.94
CA SER A 23 -9.66 -17.81 -12.21
C SER A 23 -10.89 -16.92 -12.24
N ILE A 24 -10.99 -15.92 -11.36
CA ILE A 24 -12.08 -14.95 -11.36
C ILE A 24 -12.02 -14.07 -12.61
N LEU A 25 -10.82 -13.72 -13.07
CA LEU A 25 -10.60 -12.94 -14.29
C LEU A 25 -10.83 -13.75 -15.58
N GLY A 26 -11.20 -15.03 -15.48
CA GLY A 26 -11.55 -15.88 -16.64
C GLY A 26 -10.37 -16.18 -17.56
N VAL A 27 -9.14 -16.11 -17.04
CA VAL A 27 -7.92 -16.30 -17.83
C VAL A 27 -7.83 -17.76 -18.27
N SER A 28 -7.85 -17.97 -19.58
CA SER A 28 -7.74 -19.32 -20.15
C SER A 28 -6.36 -19.91 -19.87
N SER A 29 -6.28 -21.22 -19.64
CA SER A 29 -5.00 -21.91 -19.42
C SER A 29 -4.15 -22.03 -20.69
N ASN A 30 -4.60 -21.46 -21.81
CA ASN A 30 -3.94 -21.54 -23.10
C ASN A 30 -2.71 -20.61 -23.12
N PRO A 31 -1.47 -21.15 -23.18
CA PRO A 31 -0.26 -20.34 -23.15
C PRO A 31 -0.08 -19.45 -24.39
N ASN A 32 -0.81 -19.75 -25.47
CA ASN A 32 -0.75 -19.02 -26.74
C ASN A 32 -1.76 -17.87 -26.83
N ASP A 33 -2.59 -17.66 -25.82
CA ASP A 33 -3.51 -16.53 -25.80
C ASP A 33 -2.80 -15.27 -25.26
N MET A 34 -2.58 -14.30 -26.16
CA MET A 34 -1.94 -13.02 -25.84
C MET A 34 -2.71 -12.25 -24.76
N VAL A 35 -4.04 -12.34 -24.75
CA VAL A 35 -4.88 -11.67 -23.75
C VAL A 35 -4.63 -12.27 -22.37
N SER A 36 -4.59 -13.60 -22.29
CA SER A 36 -4.25 -14.31 -21.06
C SER A 36 -2.86 -13.93 -20.53
N LEU A 37 -1.84 -13.89 -21.38
CA LEU A 37 -0.47 -13.48 -21.00
C LEU A 37 -0.39 -12.03 -20.49
N LEU A 38 -1.16 -11.12 -21.11
CA LEU A 38 -1.23 -9.73 -20.65
C LEU A 38 -1.86 -9.64 -19.27
N ILE A 39 -2.94 -10.38 -19.02
CA ILE A 39 -3.59 -10.42 -17.69
C ILE A 39 -2.64 -11.01 -16.64
N TYR A 40 -1.94 -12.12 -16.95
CA TYR A 40 -0.91 -12.68 -16.07
C TYR A 40 0.16 -11.64 -15.71
N SER A 41 0.70 -10.96 -16.72
CA SER A 41 1.76 -9.96 -16.56
C SER A 41 1.26 -8.75 -15.76
N ALA A 42 0.03 -8.31 -15.99
CA ALA A 42 -0.57 -7.22 -15.25
C ALA A 42 -0.80 -7.61 -13.78
N VAL A 43 -1.41 -8.76 -13.50
CA VAL A 43 -1.66 -9.19 -12.12
C VAL A 43 -0.35 -9.33 -11.36
N ILE A 44 0.63 -10.05 -11.91
CA ILE A 44 1.92 -10.27 -11.23
C ILE A 44 2.70 -8.95 -11.11
N GLY A 45 2.75 -8.15 -12.18
CA GLY A 45 3.51 -6.89 -12.23
C GLY A 45 2.93 -5.79 -11.33
N PHE A 46 1.60 -5.65 -11.28
CA PHE A 46 0.94 -4.61 -10.47
C PHE A 46 0.72 -5.03 -9.02
N THR A 47 0.69 -6.33 -8.68
CA THR A 47 0.53 -6.76 -7.29
C THR A 47 1.63 -6.18 -6.40
N GLY A 48 2.88 -6.21 -6.85
CA GLY A 48 4.01 -5.66 -6.10
C GLY A 48 3.91 -4.14 -5.88
N SER A 49 3.52 -3.39 -6.92
CA SER A 49 3.40 -1.92 -6.82
C SER A 49 2.22 -1.49 -5.96
N ILE A 50 1.10 -2.19 -6.02
CA ILE A 50 -0.07 -1.95 -5.15
C ILE A 50 0.31 -2.18 -3.68
N ILE A 51 0.94 -3.32 -3.38
CA ILE A 51 1.38 -3.62 -2.01
C ILE A 51 2.37 -2.55 -1.53
N SER A 52 3.32 -2.16 -2.38
CA SER A 52 4.28 -1.09 -2.06
C SER A 52 3.58 0.25 -1.79
N LEU A 53 2.59 0.63 -2.59
CA LEU A 53 1.83 1.86 -2.42
C LEU A 53 1.05 1.85 -1.10
N LEU A 54 0.38 0.73 -0.78
CA LEU A 54 -0.37 0.57 0.47
C LEU A 54 0.54 0.67 1.71
N MET A 55 1.76 0.16 1.61
CA MET A 55 2.74 0.25 2.71
C MET A 55 3.46 1.59 2.78
N SER A 56 3.51 2.36 1.69
CA SER A 56 4.35 3.56 1.54
C SER A 56 4.22 4.54 2.69
N LYS A 57 2.99 4.90 3.08
CA LYS A 57 2.72 5.84 4.18
C LYS A 57 3.26 5.33 5.51
N THR A 58 3.04 4.06 5.84
CA THR A 58 3.49 3.46 7.10
C THR A 58 5.01 3.35 7.15
N ILE A 59 5.64 2.98 6.04
CA ILE A 59 7.10 2.93 5.91
C ILE A 59 7.68 4.33 6.09
N ALA A 60 7.16 5.34 5.38
CA ALA A 60 7.67 6.71 5.46
C ALA A 60 7.67 7.24 6.89
N LYS A 61 6.58 7.05 7.65
CA LYS A 61 6.51 7.47 9.06
C LYS A 61 7.52 6.75 9.95
N ARG A 62 7.60 5.42 9.83
CA ARG A 62 8.49 4.60 10.66
C ARG A 62 9.96 4.87 10.36
N SER A 63 10.31 5.13 9.10
CA SER A 63 11.69 5.34 8.66
C SER A 63 12.33 6.59 9.27
N VAL A 64 11.54 7.62 9.57
CA VAL A 64 12.03 8.87 10.18
C VAL A 64 11.66 9.00 11.66
N GLY A 65 10.94 8.02 12.24
CA GLY A 65 10.45 8.11 13.61
C GLY A 65 9.34 9.15 13.80
N ALA A 66 8.56 9.44 12.76
CA ALA A 66 7.57 10.51 12.79
C ALA A 66 6.47 10.26 13.83
N GLU A 67 6.19 11.27 14.65
CA GLU A 67 5.07 11.34 15.58
C GLU A 67 3.92 12.13 14.97
N VAL A 68 2.76 11.50 14.84
CA VAL A 68 1.57 12.10 14.25
C VAL A 68 0.91 13.03 15.26
N ILE A 69 0.70 14.29 14.88
CA ILE A 69 0.00 15.26 15.72
C ILE A 69 -1.50 14.97 15.65
N THR A 70 -2.05 14.38 16.71
CA THR A 70 -3.50 14.11 16.84
C THR A 70 -4.20 15.22 17.63
N GLN A 71 -3.54 15.75 18.66
CA GLN A 71 -3.93 16.93 19.42
C GLN A 71 -2.67 17.76 19.67
N PRO A 72 -2.69 19.07 19.39
CA PRO A 72 -1.52 19.91 19.57
C PRO A 72 -1.21 20.09 21.07
N HIS A 73 0.03 19.86 21.47
CA HIS A 73 0.49 20.05 22.86
C HIS A 73 1.14 21.41 23.11
N ASN A 74 1.47 22.15 22.04
CA ASN A 74 2.10 23.47 22.12
C ASN A 74 1.60 24.39 20.99
N GLU A 75 1.95 25.67 21.09
CA GLU A 75 1.55 26.68 20.11
C GLU A 75 2.12 26.42 18.71
N THR A 76 3.31 25.82 18.61
CA THR A 76 3.96 25.51 17.33
C THR A 76 3.22 24.41 16.56
N GLU A 77 2.79 23.34 17.24
CA GLU A 77 1.98 22.28 16.64
C GLU A 77 0.59 22.78 16.24
N ALA A 78 -0.03 23.64 17.06
CA ALA A 78 -1.31 24.26 16.74
C ALA A 78 -1.18 25.15 15.48
N TRP A 79 -0.14 25.98 15.42
CA TRP A 79 0.19 26.80 14.25
C TRP A 79 0.43 25.94 13.01
N LEU A 80 1.18 24.85 13.13
CA LEU A 80 1.48 23.95 12.02
C LEU A 80 0.21 23.29 11.49
N LEU A 81 -0.62 22.72 12.37
CA LEU A 81 -1.90 22.12 12.00
C LEU A 81 -2.81 23.12 11.28
N GLN A 82 -2.92 24.34 11.81
CA GLN A 82 -3.77 25.37 11.21
C GLN A 82 -3.23 25.85 9.87
N THR A 83 -1.90 25.96 9.72
CA THR A 83 -1.25 26.32 8.46
C THR A 83 -1.53 25.28 7.39
N VAL A 84 -1.35 24.00 7.71
CA VAL A 84 -1.63 22.90 6.78
C VAL A 84 -3.13 22.83 6.45
N ALA A 85 -4.01 23.04 7.43
CA ALA A 85 -5.46 23.06 7.21
C ALA A 85 -5.87 24.19 6.26
N ASN A 86 -5.33 25.39 6.44
CA ASN A 86 -5.59 26.53 5.57
C ASN A 86 -5.09 26.27 4.14
N GLN A 87 -3.90 25.69 3.99
CA GLN A 87 -3.36 25.30 2.69
C GLN A 87 -4.23 24.23 2.03
N ALA A 88 -4.60 23.17 2.75
CA ALA A 88 -5.47 22.13 2.22
C ALA A 88 -6.82 22.71 1.77
N ALA A 89 -7.42 23.61 2.54
CA ALA A 89 -8.68 24.28 2.21
C ALA A 89 -8.56 25.15 0.94
N GLN A 90 -7.46 25.89 0.77
CA GLN A 90 -7.23 26.73 -0.42
C GLN A 90 -7.24 25.91 -1.71
N TRP A 91 -6.69 24.69 -1.68
CA TRP A 91 -6.62 23.79 -2.82
C TRP A 91 -7.77 22.77 -2.86
N ASN A 92 -8.78 22.94 -2.00
CA ASN A 92 -9.91 22.02 -1.83
C ASN A 92 -9.49 20.54 -1.63
N LEU A 93 -8.40 20.35 -0.90
CA LEU A 93 -7.84 19.06 -0.54
C LEU A 93 -8.37 18.61 0.83
N LYS A 94 -8.49 17.29 1.01
CA LYS A 94 -8.75 16.71 2.34
C LYS A 94 -7.56 17.01 3.26
N MET A 95 -7.84 17.34 4.52
CA MET A 95 -6.81 17.57 5.54
C MET A 95 -5.84 16.38 5.57
N PRO A 96 -4.55 16.59 5.23
CA PRO A 96 -3.56 15.53 5.30
C PRO A 96 -3.18 15.23 6.75
N GLU A 97 -2.58 14.06 6.95
CA GLU A 97 -1.99 13.71 8.23
C GLU A 97 -0.69 14.50 8.42
N VAL A 98 -0.56 15.19 9.57
CA VAL A 98 0.61 16.00 9.91
C VAL A 98 1.42 15.29 10.99
N ALA A 99 2.73 15.18 10.79
CA ALA A 99 3.63 14.54 11.73
C ALA A 99 4.95 15.32 11.82
N ILE A 100 5.61 15.22 12.97
CA ILE A 100 6.93 15.82 13.28
C ILE A 100 7.92 14.70 13.61
N TYR A 101 9.22 14.95 13.47
CA TYR A 101 10.29 13.99 13.77
C TYR A 101 11.45 14.68 14.50
#